data_AF-A0A351BKQ2-F1
#
_entry.id   AF-A0A351BKQ2-F1
#
_cell.length_a   1.000
_cell.length_b   1.000
_cell.length_c   1.000
_cell.angle_alpha   90.00
_cell.angle_beta   90.00
_cell.angle_gamma   90.00
#
_symmetry.space_group_name_H-M   'P 1'
#
loop_
_entity.id
_entity.type
_entity.pdbx_description
1 polymer ?
#
loop_
_entity_poly.entity_id
_entity_poly.type
_entity_poly.pdbx_seq_one_letter_code
_entity_poly.pdbx_strand_id
1 'polypeptide(L)'
;MDLQVTFGGSRHVCPACAAAAQPFHDRLARSWRDLDFFQYEAYLHVEVPRVTCSGCWKVTQIPSLSSDHRKPDGWPRESRGPWRCSADGVGRPRR
;
A
#
# COMPACT_ATOMS: atom_id res chain seq x y z
N MET A 1 -25.91 6.61 -6.54
CA MET A 1 -25.39 6.40 -5.17
C MET A 1 -23.96 6.94 -5.11
N ASP A 2 -23.55 7.50 -3.97
CA ASP A 2 -22.20 8.04 -3.77
C ASP A 2 -21.48 7.28 -2.64
N LEU A 3 -20.27 6.78 -2.89
CA LEU A 3 -19.41 6.15 -1.88
C LEU A 3 -18.12 6.95 -1.71
N GLN A 4 -17.80 7.33 -0.47
CA GLN A 4 -16.62 8.12 -0.14
C GLN A 4 -15.61 7.29 0.65
N VAL A 5 -14.36 7.29 0.19
CA VAL A 5 -13.24 6.62 0.87
C VAL A 5 -12.13 7.64 1.11
N THR A 6 -11.73 7.79 2.37
CA THR A 6 -10.66 8.71 2.78
C THR A 6 -9.46 7.94 3.31
N PHE A 7 -8.27 8.48 3.09
CA PHE A 7 -7.04 7.91 3.61
C PHE A 7 -6.77 8.44 5.02
N GLY A 8 -6.71 7.53 6.01
CA GLY A 8 -6.42 7.87 7.40
C GLY A 8 -4.96 8.25 7.64
N GLY A 9 -4.73 9.20 8.55
CA GLY A 9 -3.38 9.63 8.97
C GLY A 9 -2.85 10.87 8.25
N SER A 10 -1.64 11.28 8.63
CA SER A 10 -0.97 12.51 8.16
C SER A 10 0.48 12.29 7.69
N ARG A 11 1.02 11.08 7.88
CA ARG A 11 2.38 10.71 7.52
C ARG A 11 2.42 9.29 6.96
N HIS A 12 3.36 9.04 6.06
CA HIS A 12 3.61 7.71 5.51
C HIS A 12 5.07 7.56 5.08
N VAL A 13 5.49 6.34 4.78
CA VAL A 13 6.78 6.05 4.18
C VAL A 13 6.81 6.56 2.73
N CYS A 14 7.92 7.16 2.28
CA CYS A 14 8.07 7.56 0.88
C CYS A 14 8.11 6.30 -0.01
N PRO A 15 7.22 6.16 -1.00
CA PRO A 15 7.21 5.00 -1.90
C PRO A 15 8.42 4.96 -2.85
N ALA A 16 9.12 6.09 -3.06
CA ALA A 16 10.25 6.17 -3.98
C ALA A 16 11.60 5.78 -3.36
N CYS A 17 11.83 6.14 -2.08
CA CYS A 17 13.12 5.91 -1.41
C CYS A 17 13.00 5.24 -0.03
N ALA A 18 11.79 4.86 0.38
CA ALA A 18 11.50 4.26 1.68
C ALA A 18 11.85 5.11 2.92
N ALA A 19 12.06 6.43 2.76
CA ALA A 19 12.23 7.33 3.90
C ALA A 19 10.98 7.31 4.81
N ALA A 20 11.18 7.12 6.10
CA ALA A 20 10.09 6.94 7.06
C ALA A 20 9.37 8.25 7.40
N ALA A 21 8.11 8.12 7.84
CA ALA A 21 7.31 9.18 8.50
C ALA A 21 7.29 10.55 7.79
N GLN A 22 7.21 10.55 6.46
CA GLN A 22 7.16 11.77 5.66
C GLN A 22 5.74 12.37 5.68
N PRO A 23 5.60 13.71 5.74
CA PRO A 23 4.30 14.36 5.79
C PRO A 23 3.56 14.26 4.46
N PHE A 24 2.23 14.24 4.53
CA PHE A 24 1.39 14.42 3.36
C PHE A 24 1.49 15.85 2.86
N HIS A 25 1.73 15.99 1.56
CA HIS A 25 1.68 17.26 0.87
C HIS A 25 0.23 17.67 0.66
N ASP A 26 -0.53 16.80 0.02
CA ASP A 26 -1.89 17.06 -0.43
C ASP A 26 -2.62 15.74 -0.68
N ARG A 27 -3.94 15.84 -0.87
CA ARG A 27 -4.82 14.72 -1.19
C ARG A 27 -5.46 14.97 -2.54
N LEU A 28 -5.25 14.05 -3.47
CA LEU A 28 -5.88 14.09 -4.80
C LEU A 28 -7.22 13.37 -4.74
N ALA A 29 -8.30 14.12 -4.96
CA ALA A 29 -9.60 13.54 -5.19
C ALA A 29 -9.62 12.80 -6.54
N ARG A 30 -10.05 11.54 -6.51
CA ARG A 30 -10.26 10.72 -7.70
C ARG A 30 -11.66 10.13 -7.62
N SER A 31 -12.36 10.14 -8.75
CA SER A 31 -13.67 9.51 -8.88
C SER A 31 -13.64 8.43 -9.95
N TRP A 32 -14.29 7.32 -9.66
CA TRP A 32 -14.51 6.24 -10.61
C TRP A 32 -16.00 5.96 -10.71
N ARG A 33 -16.46 5.72 -11.94
CA ARG A 33 -17.78 5.16 -12.16
C ARG A 33 -17.67 3.66 -12.00
N ASP A 34 -18.56 3.08 -11.20
CA ASP A 34 -18.57 1.63 -11.03
C ASP A 34 -18.94 0.94 -12.35
N LEU A 35 -18.28 -0.18 -12.65
CA LEU A 35 -18.55 -0.97 -13.85
C LEU A 35 -19.89 -1.68 -13.65
N ASP A 36 -20.84 -1.44 -14.58
CA ASP A 36 -22.14 -2.05 -14.91
C ASP A 36 -22.77 -3.19 -14.04
N PHE A 37 -22.53 -3.26 -12.72
CA PHE A 37 -23.13 -4.26 -11.82
C PHE A 37 -24.30 -3.71 -11.00
N PHE A 38 -24.51 -2.39 -10.97
CA PHE A 38 -25.64 -1.75 -10.30
C PHE A 38 -26.69 -1.30 -11.33
N GLN A 39 -27.97 -1.47 -11.00
CA GLN A 39 -29.10 -1.02 -11.83
C GLN A 39 -29.21 0.52 -11.92
N TYR A 40 -28.34 1.26 -11.22
CA TYR A 40 -28.34 2.73 -11.11
C TYR A 40 -26.92 3.29 -11.17
N GLU A 41 -26.79 4.56 -11.52
CA GLU A 41 -25.50 5.27 -11.51
C GLU A 41 -24.88 5.30 -10.09
N ALA A 42 -23.66 4.79 -9.99
CA ALA A 42 -22.88 4.77 -8.76
C ALA A 42 -21.47 5.35 -8.99
N TYR A 43 -21.06 6.25 -8.11
CA TYR A 43 -19.75 6.88 -8.11
C TYR A 43 -18.99 6.54 -6.84
N LEU A 44 -17.72 6.17 -7.00
CA LEU A 44 -16.76 6.00 -5.92
C LEU A 44 -15.80 7.19 -5.93
N HIS A 45 -15.82 7.98 -4.85
CA HIS A 45 -14.90 9.10 -4.62
C HIS A 45 -13.85 8.70 -3.60
N VAL A 46 -12.57 8.77 -3.98
CA VAL A 46 -11.44 8.46 -3.10
C VAL A 46 -10.44 9.60 -3.04
N GLU A 47 -9.99 9.93 -1.84
CA GLU A 47 -8.85 10.82 -1.62
C GLU A 47 -7.54 10.05 -1.55
N VAL A 48 -6.66 10.25 -2.53
CA VAL A 48 -5.35 9.60 -2.57
C VAL A 48 -4.25 10.57 -2.13
N PRO A 49 -3.56 10.33 -1.01
CA PRO A 49 -2.53 11.22 -0.50
C PRO A 49 -1.25 11.16 -1.34
N ARG A 50 -0.58 12.31 -1.47
CA ARG A 50 0.79 12.42 -1.97
C ARG A 50 1.71 12.86 -0.85
N VAL A 51 2.90 12.27 -0.84
CA VAL A 51 3.95 12.53 0.16
C VAL A 51 5.03 13.39 -0.48
N THR A 52 5.40 14.50 0.16
CA THR A 52 6.65 15.22 -0.16
C THR A 52 7.76 14.62 0.68
N CYS A 53 8.74 13.99 0.02
CA CYS A 53 9.86 13.40 0.71
C CYS A 53 11.01 14.40 0.87
N SER A 54 11.49 14.61 2.10
CA SER A 54 12.69 15.41 2.37
C SER A 54 14.01 14.71 2.01
N GLY A 55 13.97 13.39 1.81
CA GLY A 55 15.15 12.61 1.42
C GLY A 55 15.43 12.63 -0.08
N CYS A 56 14.42 12.32 -0.91
CA CYS A 56 14.57 12.30 -2.36
C CYS A 56 13.99 13.54 -3.08
N TRP A 57 13.41 14.48 -2.33
CA TRP A 57 12.84 15.75 -2.82
C TRP A 57 11.75 15.60 -3.89
N LYS A 58 11.15 14.41 -3.98
CA LYS A 58 10.06 14.09 -4.90
C LYS A 58 8.73 14.14 -4.17
N VAL A 59 7.69 14.56 -4.89
CA VAL A 59 6.30 14.37 -4.51
C VAL A 59 5.82 13.08 -5.16
N THR A 60 5.34 12.13 -4.37
CA THR A 60 4.90 10.84 -4.89
C THR A 60 3.58 10.42 -4.28
N GLN A 61 2.66 9.93 -5.13
CA GLN A 61 1.38 9.38 -4.69
C GLN A 61 1.61 8.01 -4.03
N ILE A 62 0.89 7.75 -2.93
CA ILE A 62 0.90 6.42 -2.32
C ILE A 62 0.19 5.44 -3.29
N PRO A 63 0.82 4.30 -3.65
CA PRO A 63 0.14 3.28 -4.44
C PRO A 63 -1.00 2.64 -3.64
N SER A 64 -2.11 2.32 -4.31
CA SER A 64 -3.30 1.72 -3.69
C SER A 64 -3.05 0.33 -3.08
N LEU A 65 -2.07 -0.40 -3.61
CA LEU A 65 -1.52 -1.57 -2.96
C LEU A 65 -0.37 -1.07 -2.09
N SER A 66 -0.56 -1.09 -0.77
CA SER A 66 0.55 -0.92 0.16
C SER A 66 1.60 -1.98 -0.17
N SER A 67 2.65 -1.58 -0.89
CA SER A 67 3.82 -2.40 -1.17
C SER A 67 4.67 -2.60 0.09
N ASP A 68 4.09 -2.43 1.28
CA ASP A 68 4.66 -2.92 2.52
C ASP A 68 4.46 -4.44 2.64
N HIS A 69 4.93 -5.16 1.63
CA HIS A 69 5.47 -6.49 1.82
C HIS A 69 6.95 -6.32 2.14
N ARG A 70 7.31 -5.54 3.17
CA ARG A 70 8.65 -5.62 3.71
C ARG A 70 8.80 -7.00 4.32
N LYS A 71 9.39 -7.91 3.56
CA LYS A 71 10.01 -9.11 4.09
C LYS A 71 10.89 -8.69 5.28
N PRO A 72 10.77 -9.32 6.45
CA PRO A 72 11.82 -9.19 7.45
C PRO A 72 13.16 -9.63 6.84
N ASP A 73 14.24 -8.97 7.24
CA ASP A 73 15.58 -9.26 6.78
C ASP A 73 15.89 -10.75 7.03
N GLY A 74 16.12 -11.52 5.96
CA GLY A 74 16.37 -12.97 6.02
C GLY A 74 15.31 -13.89 5.40
N TRP A 75 14.16 -13.39 4.94
CA TRP A 75 13.19 -14.24 4.24
C TRP A 75 13.72 -14.63 2.83
N PRO A 76 13.74 -15.91 2.43
CA PRO A 76 14.21 -16.37 1.11
C PRO A 76 13.18 -16.13 -0.01
N ARG A 77 13.60 -15.60 -1.17
CA ARG A 77 12.75 -14.97 -2.20
C ARG A 77 11.87 -15.91 -3.04
N GLU A 78 11.67 -17.18 -2.64
CA GLU A 78 11.03 -18.19 -3.49
C GLU A 78 9.96 -19.04 -2.78
N SER A 79 8.86 -19.30 -3.48
CA SER A 79 7.66 -20.00 -3.02
C SER A 79 7.75 -21.53 -3.06
N ARG A 80 8.92 -22.12 -3.36
CA ARG A 80 9.16 -23.57 -3.38
C ARG A 80 10.46 -23.98 -2.68
N GLY A 81 10.85 -23.29 -1.62
CA GLY A 81 11.99 -23.69 -0.80
C GLY A 81 11.73 -24.96 0.02
N PRO A 82 12.77 -25.72 0.41
CA PRO A 82 12.67 -27.02 1.10
C PRO A 82 12.26 -26.91 2.58
N TRP A 83 11.74 -25.77 3.02
CA TRP A 83 11.41 -25.47 4.42
C TRP A 83 9.89 -25.30 4.57
N ARG A 84 9.33 -25.71 5.72
CA ARG A 84 7.92 -25.42 6.08
C ARG A 84 7.92 -24.36 7.18
N CYS A 85 6.98 -23.42 7.12
CA CYS A 85 6.73 -22.50 8.23
C CYS A 85 6.14 -23.31 9.40
N SER A 86 6.87 -23.41 10.51
CA SER A 86 6.32 -23.88 11.79
C SER A 86 5.60 -22.72 12.49
N ALA A 87 4.57 -23.00 13.28
CA ALA A 87 3.83 -21.99 14.03
C ALA A 87 4.72 -21.18 15.00
N ASP A 88 5.88 -21.72 15.39
CA ASP A 88 6.84 -21.10 16.31
C ASP A 88 7.90 -20.22 15.61
N GLY A 89 7.80 -20.00 14.30
CA GLY A 89 8.73 -19.13 13.54
C GLY A 89 10.12 -19.72 13.26
N VAL A 90 10.44 -20.91 13.77
CA VAL A 90 11.71 -21.61 13.47
C VAL A 90 11.52 -22.50 12.24
N GLY A 91 12.26 -22.21 11.16
CA GLY A 91 12.26 -23.03 9.95
C GLY A 91 12.85 -24.42 10.21
N ARG A 92 12.09 -25.48 9.89
CA ARG A 92 12.58 -26.86 9.90
C ARG A 92 12.62 -27.44 8.47
N PRO A 93 13.61 -28.30 8.15
CA PRO A 93 13.75 -28.84 6.81
C PRO A 93 12.60 -29.83 6.55
N ARG A 94 12.06 -29.81 5.33
CA ARG A 94 11.14 -30.85 4.86
C ARG A 94 11.94 -32.13 4.63
N ARG A 95 11.53 -33.23 5.25
CA ARG A 95 11.95 -34.57 4.78
C ARG A 95 11.33 -34.86 3.43
#